data_AF-A0A7V5ID39-F1
#
_entry.id   AF-A0A7V5ID39-F1
#
_cell.length_a   1.000
_cell.length_b   1.000
_cell.length_c   1.000
_cell.angle_alpha   90.00
_cell.angle_beta   90.00
_cell.angle_gamma   90.00
#
_symmetry.space_group_name_H-M   'P 1'
#
loop_
_entity.id
_entity.type
_entity.pdbx_description
1 polymer ?
#
loop_
_entity_poly.entity_id
_entity_poly.type
_entity_poly.pdbx_seq_one_letter_code
_entity_poly.pdbx_strand_id
1 'polypeptide(L)'
;MLEKALTGSKKYWTLLSFLGVIIVIGIICYLKQLSYGLGITGMGRDVSWGLYIAQFTFLVGVAASAVMVVLPYYLHHYKVFGRITILGEFLAVASVTMCLTFIIADLGRPDRAFNVLLHPTPNSILFWDMIVLNGYLLLNILIGWTVLAAERAEVPPPRWIKPFIYVSIPWAVSIHTVTAFIYAGLPGRGFWLTAIMAPRFLASAFASGPALLILLGFIVRKFTKFDPGKEAFQT
;
A
#
# COMPACT_ATOMS: atom_id res chain seq x y z
N MET A 1 -2.28 0.36 -22.97
CA MET A 1 -2.88 -0.07 -21.67
C MET A 1 -3.53 1.10 -20.94
N LEU A 2 -2.81 2.20 -20.68
CA LEU A 2 -3.39 3.40 -20.06
C LEU A 2 -4.55 4.01 -20.86
N GLU A 3 -4.53 3.88 -22.18
CA GLU A 3 -5.63 4.29 -23.07
C GLU A 3 -7.00 3.69 -22.68
N LYS A 4 -7.02 2.49 -22.07
CA LYS A 4 -8.26 1.84 -21.64
C LYS A 4 -8.83 2.45 -20.37
N ALA A 5 -8.02 3.13 -19.56
CA ALA A 5 -8.50 3.91 -18.42
C ALA A 5 -9.29 5.16 -18.89
N LEU A 6 -9.10 5.60 -20.15
CA LEU A 6 -9.85 6.71 -20.73
C LEU A 6 -11.13 6.25 -21.45
N THR A 7 -11.48 4.97 -21.36
CA THR A 7 -12.67 4.40 -21.99
C THR A 7 -13.54 3.73 -20.94
N GLY A 8 -14.80 4.14 -20.81
CA GLY A 8 -15.69 3.58 -19.81
C GLY A 8 -17.15 3.96 -20.00
N SER A 9 -18.03 3.25 -19.28
CA SER A 9 -19.47 3.50 -19.27
C SER A 9 -19.82 4.79 -18.53
N LYS A 10 -21.08 5.25 -18.65
CA LYS A 10 -21.58 6.39 -17.85
C LYS A 10 -21.34 6.19 -16.35
N LYS A 11 -21.59 4.98 -15.82
CA LYS A 11 -21.36 4.63 -14.41
C LYS A 11 -19.89 4.78 -13.99
N TYR A 12 -18.97 4.38 -14.88
CA TYR A 12 -17.53 4.52 -14.65
C TYR A 12 -17.14 6.00 -14.52
N TRP A 13 -17.58 6.83 -15.46
CA TRP A 13 -17.30 8.26 -15.42
C TRP A 13 -17.95 8.96 -14.23
N THR A 14 -19.19 8.59 -13.86
CA THR A 14 -19.84 9.13 -12.65
C THR A 14 -19.03 8.81 -11.40
N LEU A 15 -18.52 7.58 -11.27
CA LEU A 15 -17.67 7.18 -10.14
C LEU A 15 -16.36 7.98 -10.14
N LEU A 16 -15.70 8.12 -11.28
CA LEU A 16 -14.46 8.90 -11.38
C LEU A 16 -14.67 10.38 -11.04
N SER A 17 -15.74 11.00 -11.54
CA SER A 17 -16.08 12.39 -11.21
C SER A 17 -16.36 12.56 -9.72
N PHE A 18 -17.11 11.63 -9.11
CA PHE A 18 -17.37 11.64 -7.67
C PHE A 18 -16.07 11.54 -6.84
N LEU A 19 -15.20 10.58 -7.17
CA LEU A 19 -13.90 10.43 -6.51
C LEU A 19 -13.01 11.65 -6.74
N GLY A 20 -13.05 12.24 -7.94
CA GLY A 20 -12.33 13.47 -8.28
C GLY A 20 -12.76 14.65 -7.42
N VAL A 21 -14.07 14.82 -7.17
CA VAL A 21 -14.58 15.85 -6.26
C VAL A 21 -14.05 15.65 -4.84
N ILE A 22 -14.04 14.41 -4.33
CA ILE A 22 -13.48 14.10 -3.00
C ILE A 22 -11.98 14.45 -2.94
N ILE A 23 -11.22 14.12 -3.98
CA ILE A 23 -9.79 14.45 -4.07
C ILE A 23 -9.59 15.97 -4.06
N VAL A 24 -10.38 16.73 -4.83
CA VAL A 24 -10.30 18.20 -4.86
C VAL A 24 -10.60 18.79 -3.49
N ILE A 25 -11.64 18.30 -2.80
CA ILE A 25 -11.94 18.72 -1.43
C ILE A 25 -10.76 18.41 -0.50
N GLY A 26 -10.18 17.21 -0.60
CA GLY A 26 -8.99 16.81 0.16
C GLY A 26 -7.80 17.73 -0.08
N ILE A 27 -7.52 18.09 -1.34
CA ILE A 27 -6.46 19.03 -1.72
C ILE A 27 -6.72 20.41 -1.11
N ILE A 28 -7.95 20.94 -1.19
CA ILE A 28 -8.30 22.25 -0.60
C ILE A 28 -8.07 22.24 0.91
N CYS A 29 -8.51 21.19 1.61
CA CYS A 29 -8.27 21.02 3.05
C CYS A 29 -6.78 20.94 3.37
N TYR A 30 -6.00 20.21 2.56
CA TYR A 30 -4.56 20.09 2.73
C TYR A 30 -3.83 21.43 2.48
N LEU A 31 -4.23 22.21 1.48
CA LEU A 31 -3.68 23.55 1.24
C LEU A 31 -3.93 24.48 2.44
N LYS A 32 -5.11 24.39 3.06
CA LYS A 32 -5.42 25.10 4.30
C LYS A 32 -4.52 24.64 5.45
N GLN A 33 -4.26 23.34 5.58
CA GLN A 33 -3.31 22.79 6.55
C GLN A 33 -1.89 23.29 6.31
N LEU A 34 -1.41 23.39 5.07
CA LEU A 34 -0.07 23.91 4.79
C LEU A 34 0.10 25.36 5.23
N SER A 35 -0.97 26.15 5.14
CA SER A 35 -0.95 27.56 5.54
C SER A 35 -1.10 27.74 7.05
N TYR A 36 -1.97 26.95 7.70
CA TYR A 36 -2.24 27.04 9.14
C TYR A 36 -1.26 26.25 10.01
N GLY A 37 -0.70 25.17 9.46
CA GLY A 37 0.07 24.14 10.17
C GLY A 37 -0.79 22.96 10.65
N LEU A 38 -0.11 21.95 11.22
CA LEU A 38 -0.73 20.69 11.66
C LEU A 38 -1.78 20.86 12.77
N GLY A 39 -1.83 22.00 13.46
CA GLY A 39 -2.82 22.23 14.52
C GLY A 39 -4.28 22.13 14.06
N ILE A 40 -4.57 22.31 12.76
CA ILE A 40 -5.92 22.14 12.20
C ILE A 40 -6.45 20.70 12.32
N THR A 41 -5.54 19.73 12.44
CA THR A 41 -5.87 18.31 12.56
C THR A 41 -6.36 17.92 13.96
N GLY A 42 -6.26 18.83 14.94
CA GLY A 42 -6.51 18.55 16.35
C GLY A 42 -5.38 17.78 17.05
N MET A 43 -4.26 17.51 16.35
CA MET A 43 -3.05 17.00 16.98
C MET A 43 -2.47 18.03 17.95
N GLY A 44 -1.95 17.53 19.06
CA GLY A 44 -1.37 18.34 20.13
C GLY A 44 0.01 17.84 20.53
N ARG A 45 0.57 18.43 21.59
CA ARG A 45 1.88 18.01 22.10
C ARG A 45 1.87 16.56 22.60
N ASP A 46 0.79 16.18 23.29
CA ASP A 46 0.68 14.86 23.92
C ASP A 46 0.17 13.78 22.95
N VAL A 47 -0.46 14.18 21.84
CA VAL A 47 -0.91 13.28 20.76
C VAL A 47 -0.48 13.92 19.43
N SER A 48 0.79 13.71 19.10
CA SER A 48 1.44 14.29 17.92
C SER A 48 1.15 13.51 16.63
N TRP A 49 0.61 12.28 16.75
CA TRP A 49 0.23 11.43 15.65
C TRP A 49 -1.26 11.11 15.74
N GLY A 50 -2.00 11.54 14.73
CA GLY A 50 -3.44 11.40 14.64
C GLY A 50 -3.85 10.53 13.44
N LEU A 51 -4.82 11.03 12.69
CA LEU A 51 -5.45 10.29 11.61
C LEU A 51 -4.46 9.86 10.52
N TYR A 52 -3.50 10.70 10.16
CA TYR A 52 -2.55 10.39 9.08
C TYR A 52 -1.71 9.17 9.38
N ILE A 53 -1.05 9.13 10.55
CA ILE A 53 -0.21 7.99 10.92
C ILE A 53 -1.04 6.73 11.24
N ALA A 54 -2.25 6.89 11.76
CA ALA A 54 -3.18 5.76 11.92
C ALA A 54 -3.57 5.13 10.58
N GLN A 55 -3.92 5.95 9.58
CA GLN A 55 -4.28 5.49 8.24
C GLN A 55 -3.08 4.93 7.48
N PHE A 56 -1.91 5.56 7.61
CA PHE A 56 -0.64 5.03 7.12
C PHE A 56 -0.41 3.60 7.61
N THR A 57 -0.47 3.36 8.91
CA THR A 57 -0.26 2.04 9.50
C THR A 57 -1.27 1.01 9.01
N PHE A 58 -2.54 1.41 8.92
CA PHE A 58 -3.58 0.55 8.36
C PHE A 58 -3.28 0.17 6.92
N LEU A 59 -2.93 1.13 6.06
CA LEU A 59 -2.69 0.93 4.64
C LEU A 59 -1.37 0.21 4.34
N VAL A 60 -0.35 0.34 5.20
CA VAL A 60 0.80 -0.56 5.17
C VAL A 60 0.31 -1.99 5.37
N GLY A 61 -0.57 -2.21 6.36
CA GLY A 61 -1.32 -3.47 6.57
C GLY A 61 -2.02 -3.99 5.32
N VAL A 62 -2.76 -3.12 4.63
CA VAL A 62 -3.47 -3.46 3.38
C VAL A 62 -2.52 -3.86 2.26
N ALA A 63 -1.37 -3.19 2.14
CA ALA A 63 -0.38 -3.48 1.11
C ALA A 63 0.18 -4.91 1.18
N ALA A 64 0.11 -5.55 2.35
CA ALA A 64 0.49 -6.95 2.56
C ALA A 64 -0.37 -7.95 1.76
N SER A 65 -1.54 -7.53 1.25
CA SER A 65 -2.44 -8.38 0.50
C SER A 65 -1.78 -9.02 -0.72
N ALA A 66 -0.85 -8.30 -1.37
CA ALA A 66 -0.12 -8.82 -2.53
C ALA A 66 0.70 -10.05 -2.14
N VAL A 67 1.45 -9.99 -1.04
CA VAL A 67 2.30 -11.09 -0.61
C VAL A 67 1.53 -12.32 -0.18
N MET A 68 0.34 -12.16 0.40
CA MET A 68 -0.53 -13.29 0.75
C MET A 68 -0.96 -14.13 -0.45
N VAL A 69 -0.99 -13.54 -1.64
CA VAL A 69 -1.36 -14.23 -2.87
C VAL A 69 -0.13 -14.68 -3.67
N VAL A 70 0.93 -13.88 -3.64
CA VAL A 70 2.22 -14.17 -4.28
C VAL A 70 2.89 -15.39 -3.64
N LEU A 71 2.87 -15.53 -2.31
CA LEU A 71 3.49 -16.65 -1.60
C LEU A 71 2.94 -18.02 -2.07
N PRO A 72 1.61 -18.29 -2.00
CA PRO A 72 1.05 -19.55 -2.48
C PRO A 72 1.26 -19.81 -3.98
N TYR A 73 1.14 -18.76 -4.81
CA TYR A 73 1.29 -18.90 -6.26
C TYR A 73 2.73 -19.27 -6.67
N TYR A 74 3.73 -18.56 -6.13
CA TYR A 74 5.12 -18.70 -6.57
C TYR A 74 5.96 -19.70 -5.75
N LEU A 75 5.67 -19.87 -4.46
CA LEU A 75 6.39 -20.84 -3.60
C LEU A 75 5.68 -22.19 -3.51
N HIS A 76 4.35 -22.22 -3.52
CA HIS A 76 3.56 -23.47 -3.45
C HIS A 76 2.98 -23.90 -4.80
N HIS A 77 3.35 -23.21 -5.90
CA HIS A 77 2.94 -23.49 -7.28
C HIS A 77 1.41 -23.54 -7.49
N TYR A 78 0.65 -22.83 -6.65
CA TYR A 78 -0.80 -22.87 -6.67
C TYR A 78 -1.36 -21.90 -7.72
N LYS A 79 -1.50 -22.38 -8.95
CA LYS A 79 -1.82 -21.55 -10.15
C LYS A 79 -3.17 -20.83 -10.07
N VAL A 80 -4.08 -21.27 -9.19
CA VAL A 80 -5.41 -20.69 -8.97
C VAL A 80 -5.33 -19.20 -8.58
N PHE A 81 -4.23 -18.79 -7.93
CA PHE A 81 -4.04 -17.42 -7.46
C PHE A 81 -3.50 -16.44 -8.54
N GLY A 82 -3.26 -16.87 -9.78
CA GLY A 82 -2.64 -15.99 -10.79
C GLY A 82 -3.39 -14.68 -11.07
N ARG A 83 -4.71 -14.74 -11.22
CA ARG A 83 -5.55 -13.55 -11.49
C ARG A 83 -5.73 -12.67 -10.26
N ILE A 84 -5.85 -13.27 -9.08
CA ILE A 84 -5.99 -12.51 -7.84
C ILE A 84 -4.66 -11.87 -7.40
N THR A 85 -3.51 -12.40 -7.86
CA THR A 85 -2.19 -11.75 -7.69
C THR A 85 -2.18 -10.38 -8.32
N ILE A 86 -2.74 -10.23 -9.53
CA ILE A 86 -2.81 -8.93 -10.21
C ILE A 86 -3.59 -7.92 -9.35
N LEU A 87 -4.77 -8.30 -8.84
CA LEU A 87 -5.55 -7.44 -7.95
C LEU A 87 -4.79 -7.10 -6.67
N GLY A 88 -4.10 -8.08 -6.08
CA GLY A 88 -3.27 -7.88 -4.89
C GLY A 88 -2.14 -6.88 -5.11
N GLU A 89 -1.40 -7.00 -6.20
CA GLU A 89 -0.30 -6.10 -6.57
C GLU A 89 -0.80 -4.66 -6.77
N PHE A 90 -1.90 -4.46 -7.50
CA PHE A 90 -2.45 -3.11 -7.71
C PHE A 90 -3.07 -2.51 -6.44
N LEU A 91 -3.67 -3.35 -5.56
CA LEU A 91 -4.12 -2.91 -4.25
C LEU A 91 -2.93 -2.45 -3.38
N ALA A 92 -1.81 -3.16 -3.44
CA ALA A 92 -0.58 -2.76 -2.76
C ALA A 92 -0.04 -1.43 -3.32
N VAL A 93 0.03 -1.26 -4.64
CA VAL A 93 0.44 0.02 -5.26
C VAL A 93 -0.42 1.19 -4.77
N ALA A 94 -1.75 1.04 -4.80
CA ALA A 94 -2.67 2.08 -4.33
C ALA A 94 -2.49 2.38 -2.84
N SER A 95 -2.35 1.33 -2.02
CA SER A 95 -2.17 1.47 -0.56
C SER A 95 -0.86 2.15 -0.20
N VAL A 96 0.26 1.73 -0.80
CA VAL A 96 1.58 2.33 -0.54
C VAL A 96 1.66 3.76 -1.06
N THR A 97 1.04 4.06 -2.20
CA THR A 97 0.93 5.45 -2.68
C THR A 97 0.22 6.33 -1.66
N MET A 98 -0.89 5.84 -1.09
CA MET A 98 -1.61 6.54 -0.04
C MET A 98 -0.77 6.68 1.24
N CYS A 99 -0.01 5.65 1.63
CA CYS A 99 0.94 5.72 2.74
C CYS A 99 1.94 6.86 2.57
N LEU A 100 2.57 6.96 1.39
CA LEU A 100 3.50 8.04 1.08
C LEU A 100 2.82 9.41 1.16
N THR A 101 1.61 9.56 0.62
CA THR A 101 0.87 10.83 0.75
C THR A 101 0.51 11.18 2.19
N PHE A 102 0.20 10.19 3.05
CA PHE A 102 -0.06 10.45 4.46
C PHE A 102 1.20 10.88 5.21
N ILE A 103 2.36 10.29 4.91
CA ILE A 103 3.64 10.74 5.46
C ILE A 103 3.93 12.19 5.05
N ILE A 104 3.72 12.53 3.77
CA ILE A 104 3.89 13.91 3.28
C ILE A 104 2.90 14.86 3.95
N ALA A 105 1.65 14.45 4.14
CA ALA A 105 0.64 15.29 4.79
C ALA A 105 0.91 15.50 6.29
N ASP A 106 1.50 14.51 6.97
CA ASP A 106 1.86 14.59 8.39
C ASP A 106 3.13 15.41 8.65
N LEU A 107 3.96 15.63 7.61
CA LEU A 107 5.14 16.48 7.71
C LEU A 107 4.76 17.94 7.91
N GLY A 108 5.28 18.55 8.98
CA GLY A 108 5.09 19.99 9.23
C GLY A 108 5.82 20.91 8.23
N ARG A 109 6.83 20.38 7.52
CA ARG A 109 7.57 21.07 6.45
C ARG A 109 7.79 20.12 5.26
N PRO A 110 6.75 19.87 4.44
CA PRO A 110 6.85 18.94 3.32
C PRO A 110 7.77 19.44 2.20
N ASP A 111 8.05 20.75 2.15
CA ASP A 111 9.08 21.37 1.29
C ASP A 111 10.47 20.74 1.50
N ARG A 112 10.72 20.16 2.68
CA ARG A 112 11.99 19.52 3.03
C ARG A 112 11.98 18.01 2.89
N ALA A 113 10.90 17.40 2.38
CA ALA A 113 10.77 15.94 2.32
C ALA A 113 11.95 15.26 1.57
N PHE A 114 12.43 15.89 0.49
CA PHE A 114 13.57 15.38 -0.29
C PHE A 114 14.89 15.37 0.48
N ASN A 115 15.00 16.03 1.63
CA ASN A 115 16.23 16.00 2.45
C ASN A 115 16.57 14.59 2.94
N VAL A 116 15.57 13.72 3.14
CA VAL A 116 15.81 12.31 3.52
C VAL A 116 16.58 11.55 2.42
N LEU A 117 16.39 11.93 1.16
CA LEU A 117 17.11 11.36 0.01
C LEU A 117 18.48 12.02 -0.18
N LEU A 118 18.54 13.36 -0.07
CA LEU A 118 19.76 14.13 -0.30
C LEU A 118 20.78 13.97 0.84
N HIS A 119 20.32 13.70 2.06
CA HIS A 119 21.15 13.53 3.24
C HIS A 119 20.79 12.20 3.93
N PRO A 120 21.25 11.05 3.40
CA PRO A 120 20.92 9.74 3.97
C PRO A 120 21.36 9.61 5.43
N THR A 121 20.44 9.19 6.29
CA THR A 121 20.71 8.94 7.72
C THR A 121 20.36 7.50 8.10
N PRO A 122 21.25 6.52 7.85
CA PRO A 122 20.98 5.09 8.11
C PRO A 122 20.70 4.73 9.57
N ASN A 123 21.08 5.60 10.52
CA ASN A 123 20.78 5.44 11.94
C ASN A 123 19.32 5.76 12.31
N SER A 124 18.55 6.34 11.39
CA SER A 124 17.15 6.70 11.60
C SER A 124 16.21 5.64 11.04
N ILE A 125 15.23 5.19 11.83
CA ILE A 125 14.22 4.25 11.36
C ILE A 125 13.33 4.84 10.25
N LEU A 126 13.11 6.17 10.26
CA LEU A 126 12.35 6.86 9.21
C LEU A 126 13.06 6.85 7.85
N PHE A 127 14.39 6.80 7.84
CA PHE A 127 15.15 6.61 6.60
C PHE A 127 14.88 5.22 6.02
N TRP A 128 14.88 4.19 6.86
CA TRP A 128 14.53 2.83 6.44
C TRP A 128 13.08 2.72 5.98
N ASP A 129 12.15 3.42 6.63
CA ASP A 129 10.74 3.47 6.23
C ASP A 129 10.59 3.98 4.79
N MET A 130 11.28 5.09 4.48
CA MET A 130 11.34 5.61 3.12
C MET A 130 11.92 4.59 2.13
N ILE A 131 13.00 3.87 2.48
CA ILE A 131 13.61 2.85 1.61
C ILE A 131 12.62 1.71 1.35
N VAL A 132 12.01 1.15 2.41
CA VAL A 132 11.16 -0.03 2.26
C VAL A 132 9.87 0.32 1.52
N LEU A 133 9.22 1.46 1.79
CA LEU A 133 7.99 1.87 1.11
C LEU A 133 8.22 2.15 -0.38
N ASN A 134 9.26 2.92 -0.72
CA ASN A 134 9.56 3.20 -2.13
C ASN A 134 10.03 1.96 -2.87
N GLY A 135 10.89 1.14 -2.23
CA GLY A 135 11.32 -0.14 -2.80
C GLY A 135 10.15 -1.08 -3.06
N TYR A 136 9.20 -1.17 -2.11
CA TYR A 136 8.03 -2.02 -2.27
C TYR A 136 7.14 -1.51 -3.41
N LEU A 137 6.85 -0.20 -3.43
CA LEU A 137 6.07 0.42 -4.50
C LEU A 137 6.64 0.14 -5.89
N LEU A 138 7.96 0.28 -6.06
CA LEU A 138 8.64 0.00 -7.33
C LEU A 138 8.54 -1.48 -7.72
N LEU A 139 8.71 -2.39 -6.75
CA LEU A 139 8.53 -3.83 -6.97
C LEU A 139 7.09 -4.15 -7.37
N ASN A 140 6.08 -3.65 -6.66
CA ASN A 140 4.67 -3.91 -6.96
C ASN A 140 4.27 -3.34 -8.33
N ILE A 141 4.74 -2.15 -8.70
CA ILE A 141 4.50 -1.57 -10.04
C ILE A 141 5.13 -2.46 -11.11
N LEU A 142 6.40 -2.85 -10.95
CA LEU A 142 7.12 -3.65 -11.92
C LEU A 142 6.47 -5.03 -12.10
N ILE A 143 6.17 -5.72 -10.99
CA ILE A 143 5.56 -7.05 -10.97
C ILE A 143 4.13 -6.97 -11.49
N GLY A 144 3.28 -6.11 -10.91
CA GLY A 144 1.89 -5.96 -11.27
C GLY A 144 1.70 -5.60 -12.75
N TRP A 145 2.50 -4.67 -13.27
CA TRP A 145 2.42 -4.29 -14.68
C TRP A 145 2.86 -5.41 -15.63
N THR A 146 3.96 -6.08 -15.31
CA THR A 146 4.50 -7.17 -16.13
C THR A 146 3.56 -8.38 -16.16
N VAL A 147 3.00 -8.76 -15.00
CA VAL A 147 2.06 -9.88 -14.88
C VAL A 147 0.73 -9.53 -15.56
N LEU A 148 0.23 -8.30 -15.42
CA LEU A 148 -0.98 -7.85 -16.12
C LEU A 148 -0.80 -7.86 -17.64
N ALA A 149 0.36 -7.43 -18.15
CA ALA A 149 0.64 -7.46 -19.57
C ALA A 149 0.69 -8.90 -20.11
N ALA A 150 1.30 -9.83 -19.35
CA ALA A 150 1.36 -11.24 -19.70
C ALA A 150 -0.03 -11.92 -19.69
N GLU A 151 -0.83 -11.69 -18.64
CA GLU A 151 -2.21 -12.20 -18.54
C GLU A 151 -3.07 -11.70 -19.71
N ARG A 152 -2.96 -10.42 -20.08
CA ARG A 152 -3.69 -9.85 -21.22
C ARG A 152 -3.30 -10.47 -22.56
N ALA A 153 -2.03 -10.82 -22.72
CA ALA A 153 -1.53 -11.49 -23.91
C ALA A 153 -1.74 -13.02 -23.86
N GLU A 154 -2.35 -13.54 -22.79
CA GLU A 154 -2.57 -14.97 -22.56
C GLU A 154 -1.27 -15.79 -22.62
N VAL A 155 -0.15 -15.17 -22.24
CA VAL A 155 1.18 -15.80 -22.19
C VAL A 155 1.68 -15.89 -20.75
N PRO A 156 2.54 -16.86 -20.41
CA PRO A 156 3.15 -16.91 -19.09
C PRO A 156 4.01 -15.67 -18.83
N PRO A 157 4.04 -15.14 -17.58
CA PRO A 157 4.92 -14.04 -17.21
C PRO A 157 6.39 -14.36 -17.55
N PRO A 158 7.14 -13.36 -18.05
CA PRO A 158 8.50 -13.57 -18.52
C PRO A 158 9.42 -13.99 -17.36
N ARG A 159 10.34 -14.92 -17.61
CA ARG A 159 11.17 -15.52 -16.53
C ARG A 159 12.02 -14.52 -15.75
N TRP A 160 12.38 -13.38 -16.36
CA TRP A 160 13.18 -12.33 -15.72
C TRP A 160 12.45 -11.63 -14.57
N ILE A 161 11.11 -11.73 -14.46
CA ILE A 161 10.37 -11.11 -13.36
C ILE A 161 10.46 -11.93 -12.05
N LYS A 162 10.81 -13.22 -12.15
CA LYS A 162 10.85 -14.14 -11.01
C LYS A 162 11.77 -13.66 -9.86
N PRO A 163 13.01 -13.19 -10.11
CA PRO A 163 13.85 -12.64 -9.04
C PRO A 163 13.18 -11.49 -8.28
N PHE A 164 12.51 -10.57 -8.98
CA PHE A 164 11.81 -9.44 -8.35
C PHE A 164 10.66 -9.89 -7.46
N ILE A 165 9.93 -10.92 -7.88
CA ILE A 165 8.88 -11.55 -7.07
C ILE A 165 9.46 -12.20 -5.82
N TYR A 166 10.57 -12.93 -5.93
CA TYR A 166 11.22 -13.51 -4.75
C TYR A 166 11.77 -12.43 -3.81
N VAL A 167 12.21 -11.28 -4.33
CA VAL A 167 12.63 -10.13 -3.53
C VAL A 167 11.44 -9.43 -2.87
N SER A 168 10.27 -9.36 -3.52
CA SER A 168 9.11 -8.65 -2.96
C SER A 168 8.54 -9.33 -1.70
N ILE A 169 8.74 -10.65 -1.54
CA ILE A 169 8.30 -11.40 -0.35
C ILE A 169 8.98 -10.91 0.94
N PRO A 170 10.32 -10.95 1.09
CA PRO A 170 10.99 -10.39 2.26
C PRO A 170 10.81 -8.86 2.35
N TRP A 171 10.63 -8.17 1.23
CA TRP A 171 10.37 -6.73 1.23
C TRP A 171 9.03 -6.37 1.87
N ALA A 172 8.00 -7.19 1.64
CA ALA A 172 6.71 -7.00 2.31
C ALA A 172 6.80 -7.24 3.82
N VAL A 173 7.54 -8.26 4.26
CA VAL A 173 7.81 -8.43 5.70
C VAL A 173 8.56 -7.21 6.26
N SER A 174 9.46 -6.64 5.45
CA SER A 174 10.28 -5.48 5.84
C SER A 174 9.44 -4.22 6.04
N ILE A 175 8.45 -3.92 5.19
CA ILE A 175 7.58 -2.73 5.38
C ILE A 175 6.87 -2.78 6.74
N HIS A 176 6.30 -3.93 7.13
CA HIS A 176 5.64 -4.07 8.42
C HIS A 176 6.60 -4.01 9.60
N THR A 177 7.76 -4.62 9.46
CA THR A 177 8.78 -4.66 10.51
C THR A 177 9.32 -3.26 10.78
N VAL A 178 9.62 -2.49 9.73
CA VAL A 178 10.09 -1.11 9.87
C VAL A 178 8.99 -0.23 10.44
N THR A 179 7.75 -0.33 9.96
CA THR A 179 6.64 0.42 10.56
C THR A 179 6.46 0.06 12.04
N ALA A 180 6.55 -1.22 12.42
CA ALA A 180 6.50 -1.62 13.83
C ALA A 180 7.63 -1.00 14.67
N PHE A 181 8.84 -0.92 14.11
CA PHE A 181 9.99 -0.29 14.76
C PHE A 181 9.86 1.22 14.87
N ILE A 182 9.17 1.88 13.94
CA ILE A 182 8.81 3.30 14.08
C ILE A 182 7.98 3.51 15.35
N TYR A 183 6.99 2.66 15.62
CA TYR A 183 6.19 2.74 16.84
C TYR A 183 6.97 2.39 18.11
N ALA A 184 7.76 1.30 18.06
CA ALA A 184 8.55 0.87 19.20
C ALA A 184 9.67 1.87 19.56
N GLY A 185 10.19 2.60 18.58
CA GLY A 185 11.25 3.58 18.75
C GLY A 185 10.82 4.92 19.34
N LEU A 186 9.52 5.14 19.61
CA LEU A 186 9.01 6.42 20.12
C LEU A 186 9.27 6.58 21.61
N PRO A 187 10.10 7.55 22.02
CA PRO A 187 10.37 7.81 23.43
C PRO A 187 9.09 8.18 24.18
N GLY A 188 8.94 7.66 25.40
CA GLY A 188 7.79 7.96 26.26
C GLY A 188 6.49 7.22 25.88
N ARG A 189 6.51 6.32 24.89
CA ARG A 189 5.37 5.47 24.51
C ARG A 189 5.59 4.02 24.93
N GLY A 190 5.67 3.77 26.24
CA GLY A 190 5.95 2.43 26.79
C GLY A 190 5.00 1.32 26.33
N PHE A 191 3.75 1.66 25.99
CA PHE A 191 2.80 0.70 25.40
C PHE A 191 3.27 0.11 24.06
N TRP A 192 4.06 0.86 23.28
CA TRP A 192 4.57 0.42 21.99
C TRP A 192 5.95 -0.24 22.06
N LEU A 193 6.68 -0.04 23.16
CA LEU A 193 8.00 -0.60 23.37
C LEU A 193 7.90 -2.07 23.80
N THR A 194 7.59 -2.97 22.86
CA THR A 194 7.49 -4.41 23.11
C THR A 194 8.23 -5.22 22.04
N ALA A 195 8.87 -6.32 22.43
CA ALA A 195 9.59 -7.19 21.50
C ALA A 195 8.67 -7.85 20.45
N ILE A 196 7.39 -8.00 20.78
CA ILE A 196 6.39 -8.63 19.91
C ILE A 196 5.71 -7.64 18.94
N MET A 197 6.16 -6.38 18.88
CA MET A 197 5.53 -5.34 18.06
C MET A 197 5.54 -5.71 16.56
N ALA A 198 6.69 -6.11 16.02
CA ALA A 198 6.81 -6.50 14.61
C ALA A 198 5.94 -7.73 14.26
N PRO A 199 5.96 -8.84 15.03
CA PRO A 199 5.03 -9.95 14.83
C PRO A 199 3.55 -9.54 14.89
N ARG A 200 3.17 -8.64 15.80
CA ARG A 200 1.79 -8.13 15.91
C ARG A 200 1.36 -7.36 14.67
N PHE A 201 2.21 -6.48 14.16
CA PHE A 201 1.95 -5.75 12.92
C PHE A 201 1.77 -6.71 11.75
N LEU A 202 2.66 -7.71 11.62
CA LEU A 202 2.58 -8.70 10.56
C LEU A 202 1.29 -9.53 10.64
N ALA A 203 0.89 -9.98 11.83
CA ALA A 203 -0.37 -10.69 12.04
C ALA A 203 -1.59 -9.83 11.65
N SER A 204 -1.61 -8.56 12.05
CA SER A 204 -2.70 -7.64 11.69
C SER A 204 -2.77 -7.32 10.21
N ALA A 205 -1.62 -7.26 9.53
CA ALA A 205 -1.51 -7.08 8.10
C ALA A 205 -2.07 -8.27 7.32
N PHE A 206 -1.73 -9.49 7.76
CA PHE A 206 -2.28 -10.73 7.20
C PHE A 206 -3.77 -10.94 7.48
N ALA A 207 -4.35 -10.22 8.43
CA ALA A 207 -5.80 -10.18 8.60
C ALA A 207 -6.45 -9.12 7.67
N SER A 208 -5.96 -7.88 7.71
CA SER A 208 -6.58 -6.73 7.03
C SER A 208 -6.39 -6.74 5.51
N GLY A 209 -5.21 -7.10 5.02
CA GLY A 209 -4.88 -7.14 3.59
C GLY A 209 -5.79 -8.10 2.81
N PRO A 210 -5.82 -9.41 3.15
CA PRO A 210 -6.70 -10.37 2.49
C PRO A 210 -8.18 -10.01 2.60
N ALA A 211 -8.64 -9.49 3.76
CA ALA A 211 -10.03 -9.07 3.92
C ALA A 211 -10.43 -8.00 2.89
N LEU A 212 -9.59 -6.96 2.70
CA LEU A 212 -9.86 -5.92 1.70
C LEU A 212 -9.69 -6.43 0.27
N LEU A 213 -8.74 -7.32 0.01
CA LEU A 213 -8.59 -7.95 -1.30
C LEU A 213 -9.82 -8.78 -1.67
N ILE A 214 -10.40 -9.50 -0.70
CA ILE A 214 -11.63 -10.27 -0.88
C ILE A 214 -12.80 -9.34 -1.23
N LEU A 215 -12.97 -8.26 -0.46
CA LEU A 215 -14.01 -7.25 -0.72
C LEU A 215 -13.84 -6.61 -2.09
N LEU A 216 -12.60 -6.25 -2.46
CA LEU A 216 -12.28 -5.74 -3.79
C LEU A 216 -12.64 -6.75 -4.88
N GLY A 217 -12.28 -8.02 -4.68
CA GLY A 217 -12.64 -9.12 -5.58
C GLY A 217 -14.14 -9.23 -5.81
N PHE A 218 -14.96 -9.13 -4.74
CA PHE A 218 -16.42 -9.15 -4.87
C PHE A 218 -16.97 -7.92 -5.62
N ILE A 219 -16.45 -6.73 -5.36
CA ILE A 219 -16.85 -5.51 -6.07
C ILE A 219 -16.52 -5.63 -7.56
N VAL A 220 -15.29 -6.01 -7.88
CA VAL A 220 -14.81 -6.17 -9.27
C VAL A 220 -15.65 -7.22 -9.99
N ARG A 221 -15.90 -8.38 -9.37
CA ARG A 221 -16.74 -9.44 -9.95
C ARG A 221 -18.18 -9.00 -10.19
N LYS A 222 -18.74 -8.13 -9.32
CA LYS A 222 -20.12 -7.64 -9.44
C LYS A 222 -20.29 -6.60 -10.55
N PHE A 223 -19.30 -5.72 -10.73
CA PHE A 223 -19.42 -4.56 -11.62
C PHE A 223 -18.64 -4.68 -12.93
N THR A 224 -17.80 -5.71 -13.08
CA THR A 224 -16.97 -5.92 -14.27
C THR A 224 -17.10 -7.34 -14.80
N LYS A 225 -16.48 -7.62 -15.96
CA LYS A 225 -16.38 -8.97 -16.53
C LYS A 225 -15.21 -9.79 -15.95
N PHE A 226 -14.41 -9.21 -15.06
CA PHE A 226 -13.28 -9.90 -14.47
C PHE A 226 -13.77 -10.91 -13.45
N ASP A 227 -13.50 -12.20 -13.70
CA ASP A 227 -13.73 -13.26 -12.73
C ASP A 227 -12.43 -13.56 -11.99
N PRO A 228 -12.32 -13.18 -10.70
CA PRO A 228 -11.15 -13.48 -9.89
C PRO A 228 -11.04 -14.97 -9.50
N GLY A 229 -12.02 -15.82 -9.90
CA GLY A 229 -12.04 -17.26 -9.69
C GLY A 229 -12.69 -17.66 -8.36
N LYS A 230 -13.67 -18.57 -8.38
CA LYS A 230 -14.43 -18.95 -7.16
C LYS A 230 -13.58 -19.63 -6.09
N GLU A 231 -12.64 -20.47 -6.50
CA GLU A 231 -11.76 -21.25 -5.62
C GLU A 231 -10.82 -20.34 -4.80
N ALA A 232 -10.43 -19.17 -5.33
CA ALA A 232 -9.57 -18.23 -4.62
C ALA A 232 -10.26 -17.50 -3.45
N PHE A 233 -11.60 -17.56 -3.34
CA PHE A 233 -12.38 -16.97 -2.24
C PHE A 233 -13.02 -18.01 -1.33
N GLN A 234 -12.79 -19.30 -1.58
CA GLN A 234 -13.26 -20.37 -0.70
C GLN A 234 -12.18 -20.63 0.35
N THR A 235 -12.49 -20.25 1.60
CA THR A 235 -11.70 -20.59 2.80
C THR A 235 -11.71 -22.08 3.09
#